data_AF-A0A2N1QC23-F1
#
_entry.id   AF-A0A2N1QC23-F1
#
_cell.length_a   1.000
_cell.length_b   1.000
_cell.length_c   1.000
_cell.angle_alpha   90.00
_cell.angle_beta   90.00
_cell.angle_gamma   90.00
#
_symmetry.space_group_name_H-M   'P 1'
#
loop_
_entity.id
_entity.type
_entity.pdbx_description
1 polymer ?
#
loop_
_entity_poly.entity_id
_entity_poly.type
_entity_poly.pdbx_seq_one_letter_code
_entity_poly.pdbx_strand_id
1 'polypeptide(L)'
;MKCYQCNRIIEDYELICPHCGFFHDPDVKREEHKPSENVIYDRDDYHVKGKRGIFAILSLYKNTFNFLGVADRGEYWTQLSFITVFYIIGLDTHNKMSPMLPPASDFTRFLYYFSAIMIIISIIPIIAATVRRLHDAGKTGMWYFINFIPLIGGLILLFLLVMPYERNMYNKEFEKSVAHRNIDDHVNYDI
;
A
#
# COMPACT_ATOMS: atom_id res chain seq x y z
N MET A 1 12.45 -9.57 37.56
CA MET A 1 12.43 -9.69 36.07
C MET A 1 12.76 -11.12 35.64
N LYS A 2 12.56 -11.51 34.37
CA LYS A 2 12.98 -12.84 33.87
C LYS A 2 14.33 -12.74 33.14
N CYS A 3 15.21 -13.71 33.36
CA CYS A 3 16.45 -13.83 32.61
C CYS A 3 16.18 -14.35 31.19
N TYR A 4 16.74 -13.72 30.14
CA TYR A 4 16.51 -14.11 28.74
C TYR A 4 17.15 -15.45 28.38
N GLN A 5 18.25 -15.81 29.04
CA GLN A 5 19.01 -17.01 28.72
C GLN A 5 18.44 -18.28 29.37
N CYS A 6 17.89 -18.18 30.58
CA CYS A 6 17.42 -19.34 31.35
C CYS A 6 15.95 -19.27 31.75
N ASN A 7 15.25 -18.17 31.42
CA ASN A 7 13.83 -17.92 31.65
C ASN A 7 13.36 -18.02 33.12
N ARG A 8 14.29 -17.97 34.08
CA ARG A 8 13.99 -17.93 35.51
C ARG A 8 13.72 -16.51 35.98
N ILE A 9 12.90 -16.38 37.02
CA ILE A 9 12.61 -15.11 37.67
C ILE A 9 13.79 -14.76 38.58
N ILE A 10 14.32 -13.55 38.41
CA ILE A 10 15.40 -12.94 39.21
C ILE A 10 14.91 -11.63 39.83
N GLU A 11 15.57 -11.17 40.87
CA GLU A 11 15.23 -9.89 41.52
C GLU A 11 15.67 -8.71 40.64
N ASP A 12 14.94 -7.59 40.71
CA ASP A 12 15.07 -6.48 39.75
C ASP A 12 16.37 -5.66 39.89
N TYR A 13 17.19 -5.92 40.92
CA TYR A 13 18.49 -5.28 41.14
C TYR A 13 19.69 -6.18 40.81
N GLU A 14 19.47 -7.45 40.44
CA GLU A 14 20.56 -8.38 40.12
C GLU A 14 21.06 -8.16 38.68
N LEU A 15 22.26 -7.59 38.55
CA LEU A 15 22.93 -7.38 37.26
C LEU A 15 23.43 -8.69 36.63
N ILE A 16 23.51 -9.78 37.39
CA ILE A 16 23.99 -11.07 36.90
C ILE A 16 23.01 -12.13 37.38
N CYS A 17 22.47 -12.92 36.45
CA CYS A 17 21.56 -14.00 36.80
C CYS A 17 22.30 -15.09 37.61
N PRO A 18 21.86 -15.40 38.85
CA PRO A 18 22.55 -16.37 39.72
C PRO A 18 22.47 -17.81 39.22
N HIS A 19 21.58 -18.09 38.26
CA HIS A 19 21.38 -19.43 37.73
C HIS A 19 22.18 -19.76 36.48
N CYS A 20 22.51 -18.76 35.66
CA CYS A 20 23.21 -18.98 34.38
C CYS A 20 24.40 -18.06 34.14
N GLY A 21 24.64 -17.09 35.02
CA GLY A 21 25.74 -16.12 34.90
C GLY A 21 25.54 -15.06 33.81
N PHE A 22 24.37 -15.00 33.17
CA PHE A 22 24.07 -13.98 32.16
C PHE A 22 24.02 -12.58 32.77
N PHE A 23 24.79 -11.65 32.18
CA PHE A 23 24.84 -10.26 32.62
C PHE A 23 23.66 -9.47 32.01
N HIS A 24 22.87 -8.86 32.88
CA HIS A 24 21.82 -7.93 32.56
C HIS A 24 22.38 -6.51 32.61
N ASP A 25 22.47 -5.87 31.45
CA ASP A 25 22.88 -4.47 31.34
C ASP A 25 21.76 -3.56 31.91
N PRO A 26 22.03 -2.79 32.99
CA PRO A 26 21.04 -1.93 33.63
C PRO A 26 20.78 -0.63 32.85
N ASP A 27 21.71 -0.24 31.97
CA ASP A 27 21.60 0.96 31.12
C ASP A 27 20.74 0.68 29.88
N VAL A 28 20.61 -0.61 29.50
CA VAL A 28 19.55 -1.07 28.62
C VAL A 28 18.25 -1.07 29.42
N LYS A 29 17.72 0.13 29.65
CA LYS A 29 16.34 0.31 30.09
C LYS A 29 15.47 -0.57 29.20
N ARG A 30 14.53 -1.28 29.82
CA ARG A 30 13.35 -1.84 29.15
C ARG A 30 12.54 -0.69 28.54
N GLU A 31 13.08 -0.04 27.52
CA GLU A 31 12.25 0.54 26.49
C GLU A 31 11.66 -0.68 25.80
N GLU A 32 10.46 -1.08 26.24
CA GLU A 32 9.49 -1.50 25.25
C GLU A 32 9.59 -0.44 24.16
N HIS A 33 10.17 -0.79 23.01
CA HIS A 33 10.26 0.08 21.86
C HIS A 33 8.84 0.23 21.29
N LYS A 34 7.94 0.82 22.09
CA LYS A 34 6.71 1.42 21.62
C LYS A 34 7.18 2.59 20.78
N PRO A 35 6.91 2.61 19.47
CA PRO A 35 7.20 3.78 18.66
C PRO A 35 6.59 4.96 19.41
N SER A 36 7.43 5.90 19.85
CA SER A 36 6.97 6.99 20.69
C SER A 36 5.81 7.67 19.95
N GLU A 37 4.68 7.82 20.64
CA GLU A 37 3.39 8.19 20.02
C GLU A 37 3.41 9.52 19.25
N ASN A 38 4.49 10.30 19.42
CA ASN A 38 4.70 11.63 18.84
C ASN A 38 5.92 11.73 17.90
N VAL A 39 6.57 10.62 17.49
CA VAL A 39 7.58 10.72 16.42
C VAL A 39 6.86 11.03 15.11
N ILE A 40 7.13 12.22 14.61
CA ILE A 40 6.72 12.68 13.29
C ILE A 40 7.72 12.08 12.31
N TYR A 41 7.35 10.97 11.66
CA TYR A 41 8.14 10.44 10.55
C TYR A 41 8.04 11.39 9.36
N ASP A 42 9.15 11.64 8.67
CA ASP A 42 9.10 12.37 7.41
C ASP A 42 8.35 11.49 6.40
N ARG A 43 7.49 12.11 5.59
CA ARG A 43 6.71 11.41 4.57
C ARG A 43 7.61 10.59 3.66
N ASP A 44 8.79 11.13 3.34
CA ASP A 44 9.76 10.48 2.47
C ASP A 44 10.41 9.22 3.08
N ASP A 45 10.36 9.05 4.40
CA ASP A 45 10.98 7.90 5.10
C ASP A 45 10.22 6.59 4.85
N TYR A 46 8.89 6.65 4.80
CA TYR A 46 8.03 5.48 4.61
C TYR A 46 7.33 5.44 3.24
N HIS A 47 7.30 6.56 2.52
CA HIS A 47 7.12 6.55 1.08
C HIS A 47 8.46 6.27 0.39
N VAL A 48 9.01 5.09 0.64
CA VAL A 48 10.27 4.64 0.05
C VAL A 48 10.24 4.91 -1.44
N LYS A 49 11.27 5.63 -1.94
CA LYS A 49 11.51 6.02 -3.35
C LYS A 49 11.37 4.91 -4.41
N GLY A 50 11.05 3.67 -4.03
CA GLY A 50 11.03 2.47 -4.86
C GLY A 50 9.70 2.13 -5.57
N LYS A 51 8.57 2.81 -5.33
CA LYS A 51 7.29 2.48 -5.99
C LYS A 51 7.01 3.32 -7.24
N ARG A 52 8.00 3.46 -8.13
CA ARG A 52 7.83 4.08 -9.45
C ARG A 52 8.02 3.04 -10.55
N GLY A 53 7.44 3.30 -11.71
CA GLY A 53 7.51 2.38 -12.85
C GLY A 53 6.89 1.01 -12.53
N ILE A 54 7.64 -0.06 -12.82
CA ILE A 54 7.12 -1.43 -12.72
C ILE A 54 6.77 -1.88 -11.29
N PHE A 55 7.49 -1.37 -10.28
CA PHE A 55 7.20 -1.66 -8.88
C PHE A 55 5.86 -1.08 -8.42
N ALA A 56 5.42 0.04 -9.02
CA ALA A 56 4.10 0.61 -8.76
C ALA A 56 2.99 -0.35 -9.24
N ILE A 57 3.20 -1.01 -10.38
CA ILE A 57 2.26 -1.99 -10.95
C ILE A 57 2.18 -3.23 -10.05
N LEU A 58 3.33 -3.75 -9.59
CA LEU A 58 3.34 -4.85 -8.63
C LEU A 58 2.65 -4.47 -7.32
N SER A 59 2.86 -3.24 -6.83
CA SER A 59 2.18 -2.69 -5.65
C SER A 59 0.66 -2.63 -5.83
N LEU A 60 0.17 -2.34 -7.05
CA LEU A 60 -1.26 -2.28 -7.36
C LEU A 60 -1.93 -3.63 -7.10
N TYR A 61 -1.40 -4.69 -7.72
CA TYR A 61 -1.97 -6.03 -7.60
C TYR A 61 -1.72 -6.65 -6.23
N LYS A 62 -0.57 -6.37 -5.58
CA LYS A 62 -0.30 -6.82 -4.21
C LYS A 62 -1.29 -6.25 -3.19
N ASN A 63 -1.72 -5.00 -3.38
CA ASN A 63 -2.62 -4.30 -2.46
C ASN A 63 -4.06 -4.20 -3.00
N THR A 64 -4.49 -5.16 -3.84
CA THR A 64 -5.82 -5.14 -4.48
C THR A 64 -6.96 -5.02 -3.48
N PHE A 65 -6.91 -5.78 -2.39
CA PHE A 65 -7.96 -5.79 -1.35
C PHE A 65 -7.59 -4.94 -0.11
N ASN A 66 -6.48 -4.22 -0.18
CA ASN A 66 -6.03 -3.38 0.93
C ASN A 66 -6.43 -1.92 0.69
N PHE A 67 -7.52 -1.52 1.35
CA PHE A 67 -8.03 -0.14 1.36
C PHE A 67 -7.43 0.72 2.48
N LEU A 68 -6.69 0.09 3.39
CA LEU A 68 -6.05 0.77 4.51
C LEU A 68 -4.69 1.33 4.05
N GLY A 69 -4.43 2.57 4.44
CA GLY A 69 -3.19 3.28 4.12
C GLY A 69 -3.34 4.31 3.02
N VAL A 70 -2.18 4.75 2.52
CA VAL A 70 -2.01 5.93 1.67
C VAL A 70 -1.22 5.59 0.42
N ALA A 71 -1.43 6.34 -0.66
CA ALA A 71 -0.72 6.18 -1.93
C ALA A 71 -0.18 7.53 -2.39
N ASP A 72 1.12 7.58 -2.68
CA ASP A 72 1.74 8.79 -3.22
C ASP A 72 1.26 9.08 -4.65
N ARG A 73 1.35 10.34 -5.06
CA ARG A 73 1.05 10.79 -6.43
C ARG A 73 1.82 9.98 -7.47
N GLY A 74 3.13 9.76 -7.26
CA GLY A 74 3.95 9.02 -8.22
C GLY A 74 3.51 7.57 -8.38
N GLU A 75 3.17 6.89 -7.27
CA GLU A 75 2.64 5.53 -7.29
C GLU A 75 1.29 5.49 -8.03
N TYR A 76 0.34 6.35 -7.62
CA TYR A 76 -1.01 6.39 -8.17
C TYR A 76 -1.04 6.68 -9.68
N TRP A 77 -0.35 7.73 -10.13
CA TRP A 77 -0.37 8.14 -11.53
C TRP A 77 0.36 7.13 -12.44
N THR A 78 1.39 6.46 -11.94
CA THR A 78 2.04 5.36 -12.67
C THR A 78 1.08 4.18 -12.83
N GLN A 79 0.38 3.79 -11.76
CA GLN A 79 -0.61 2.71 -11.79
C GLN A 79 -1.76 3.03 -12.75
N LEU A 80 -2.33 4.23 -12.64
CA LEU A 80 -3.44 4.65 -13.48
C LEU A 80 -3.02 4.73 -14.95
N SER A 81 -1.89 5.38 -15.27
CA SER A 81 -1.41 5.49 -16.65
C SER A 81 -1.12 4.12 -17.28
N PHE A 82 -0.53 3.19 -16.54
CA PHE A 82 -0.31 1.83 -17.03
C PHE A 82 -1.63 1.14 -17.40
N ILE A 83 -2.62 1.18 -16.50
CA ILE A 83 -3.92 0.57 -16.77
C ILE A 83 -4.63 1.26 -17.94
N THR A 84 -4.59 2.59 -18.02
CA THR A 84 -5.20 3.35 -19.12
C THR A 84 -4.55 3.00 -20.46
N VAL A 85 -3.21 2.93 -20.54
CA VAL A 85 -2.50 2.56 -21.78
C VAL A 85 -2.83 1.11 -22.17
N PHE A 86 -2.82 0.18 -21.21
CA PHE A 86 -3.20 -1.22 -21.46
C PHE A 86 -4.62 -1.33 -22.02
N TYR A 87 -5.56 -0.56 -21.45
CA TYR A 87 -6.94 -0.51 -21.93
C TYR A 87 -7.07 0.08 -23.33
N ILE A 88 -6.37 1.18 -23.64
CA ILE A 88 -6.36 1.79 -24.97
C ILE A 88 -5.82 0.81 -26.02
N ILE A 89 -4.71 0.13 -25.72
CA ILE A 89 -4.13 -0.89 -26.62
C ILE A 89 -5.13 -2.03 -26.84
N GLY A 90 -5.79 -2.51 -25.78
CA GLY A 90 -6.80 -3.57 -25.88
C GLY A 90 -7.98 -3.18 -26.77
N LEU A 91 -8.52 -1.97 -26.59
CA LEU A 91 -9.60 -1.44 -27.42
C LEU A 91 -9.19 -1.25 -28.88
N ASP A 92 -8.02 -0.66 -29.13
CA ASP A 92 -7.50 -0.44 -30.48
C ASP A 92 -7.28 -1.76 -31.22
N THR A 93 -6.70 -2.74 -30.53
CA THR A 93 -6.49 -4.10 -31.06
C THR A 93 -7.83 -4.75 -31.41
N HIS A 94 -8.83 -4.65 -30.52
CA HIS A 94 -10.17 -5.17 -30.78
C HIS A 94 -10.82 -4.50 -32.00
N ASN A 95 -10.80 -3.16 -32.07
CA ASN A 95 -11.42 -2.39 -33.15
C ASN A 95 -10.77 -2.65 -34.52
N LYS A 96 -9.45 -2.87 -34.57
CA LYS A 96 -8.73 -3.15 -35.82
C LYS A 96 -8.87 -4.59 -36.28
N MET A 97 -8.87 -5.55 -35.35
CA MET A 97 -8.96 -6.98 -35.68
C MET A 97 -10.38 -7.45 -35.95
N SER A 98 -11.39 -6.87 -35.29
CA SER A 98 -12.79 -7.26 -35.46
C SER A 98 -13.31 -7.19 -36.90
N PRO A 99 -12.97 -6.19 -37.75
CA PRO A 99 -13.40 -6.17 -39.15
C PRO A 99 -12.53 -7.05 -40.07
N MET A 100 -11.33 -7.44 -39.65
CA MET A 100 -10.42 -8.30 -40.43
C MET A 100 -10.71 -9.80 -40.26
N LEU A 101 -11.44 -10.17 -39.21
CA LEU A 101 -11.78 -11.53 -38.86
C LEU A 101 -13.27 -11.77 -39.08
N PRO A 102 -13.69 -13.01 -39.45
CA PRO A 102 -15.09 -13.35 -39.46
C PRO A 102 -15.69 -13.07 -38.07
N PRO A 103 -16.84 -12.37 -37.96
CA PRO A 103 -17.44 -11.95 -36.69
C PRO A 103 -17.82 -13.11 -35.74
N ALA A 104 -17.75 -14.35 -36.22
CA ALA A 104 -17.98 -15.57 -35.45
C ALA A 104 -16.72 -16.45 -35.26
N SER A 105 -15.52 -15.96 -35.60
CA SER A 105 -14.29 -16.72 -35.35
C SER A 105 -14.03 -16.87 -33.85
N ASP A 106 -13.64 -18.08 -33.43
CA ASP A 106 -13.32 -18.39 -32.02
C ASP A 106 -12.26 -17.46 -31.44
N PHE A 107 -11.30 -17.03 -32.27
CA PHE A 107 -10.25 -16.10 -31.89
C PHE A 107 -10.77 -14.68 -31.58
N THR A 108 -11.71 -14.15 -32.37
CA THR A 108 -12.32 -12.82 -32.10
C THR A 108 -13.13 -12.85 -30.81
N ARG A 109 -13.89 -13.94 -30.59
CA ARG A 109 -14.62 -14.17 -29.33
C ARG A 109 -13.67 -14.27 -28.14
N PHE A 110 -12.58 -15.02 -28.28
CA PHE A 110 -11.56 -15.15 -27.24
C PHE A 110 -10.98 -13.79 -26.83
N LEU A 111 -10.54 -12.97 -27.79
CA LEU A 111 -9.98 -11.64 -27.50
C LEU A 111 -10.99 -10.72 -26.82
N TYR A 112 -12.26 -10.76 -27.26
CA TYR A 112 -13.34 -10.00 -26.63
C TYR A 112 -13.52 -10.40 -25.15
N TYR A 113 -13.74 -11.69 -24.86
CA TYR A 113 -13.94 -12.16 -23.49
C TYR A 113 -12.69 -11.96 -22.62
N PHE A 114 -11.50 -12.17 -23.16
CA PHE A 114 -10.25 -11.94 -22.45
C PHE A 114 -10.11 -10.47 -22.04
N SER A 115 -10.36 -9.53 -22.96
CA SER A 115 -10.31 -8.10 -22.65
C SER A 115 -11.34 -7.71 -21.57
N ALA A 116 -12.57 -8.25 -21.64
CA ALA A 116 -13.61 -8.02 -20.65
C ALA A 116 -13.21 -8.51 -19.25
N ILE A 117 -12.64 -9.71 -19.15
CA ILE A 117 -12.15 -10.28 -17.88
C ILE A 117 -11.02 -9.43 -17.30
N MET A 118 -10.06 -9.00 -18.13
CA MET A 118 -8.93 -8.18 -17.68
C MET A 118 -9.40 -6.82 -17.13
N ILE A 119 -10.44 -6.22 -17.72
CA ILE A 119 -11.07 -5.01 -17.18
C ILE A 119 -11.65 -5.29 -15.81
N ILE A 120 -12.45 -6.35 -15.67
CA ILE A 120 -13.11 -6.71 -14.40
C ILE A 120 -12.10 -6.92 -13.28
N ILE A 121 -11.01 -7.65 -13.56
CA ILE A 121 -9.94 -7.91 -12.59
C ILE A 121 -9.26 -6.60 -12.15
N SER A 122 -9.18 -5.61 -13.04
CA SER A 122 -8.51 -4.33 -12.77
C SER A 122 -9.38 -3.32 -12.01
N ILE A 123 -10.71 -3.52 -11.94
CA ILE A 123 -11.63 -2.60 -11.24
C ILE A 123 -11.27 -2.47 -9.76
N ILE A 124 -11.17 -3.59 -9.03
CA ILE A 124 -10.94 -3.57 -7.58
C ILE A 124 -9.59 -2.92 -7.24
N PRO A 125 -8.45 -3.27 -7.88
CA PRO A 125 -7.18 -2.61 -7.62
C PRO A 125 -7.20 -1.11 -7.88
N ILE A 126 -7.87 -0.64 -8.95
CA ILE A 126 -7.97 0.80 -9.26
C ILE A 126 -8.77 1.53 -8.18
N ILE A 127 -9.87 0.95 -7.71
CA ILE A 127 -10.67 1.52 -6.62
C ILE A 127 -9.83 1.61 -5.35
N ALA A 128 -9.14 0.52 -4.98
CA ALA A 128 -8.28 0.49 -3.80
C ALA A 128 -7.16 1.54 -3.88
N ALA A 129 -6.50 1.68 -5.03
CA ALA A 129 -5.48 2.71 -5.26
C ALA A 129 -6.06 4.13 -5.17
N THR A 130 -7.26 4.35 -5.71
CA THR A 130 -7.96 5.64 -5.67
C THR A 130 -8.34 6.03 -4.25
N VAL A 131 -8.84 5.07 -3.45
CA VAL A 131 -9.16 5.28 -2.03
C VAL A 131 -7.90 5.61 -1.23
N ARG A 132 -6.80 4.87 -1.40
CA ARG A 132 -5.51 5.18 -0.75
C ARG A 132 -4.97 6.55 -1.15
N ARG A 133 -5.18 6.97 -2.40
CA ARG A 133 -4.78 8.30 -2.87
C ARG A 133 -5.64 9.40 -2.27
N LEU A 134 -6.96 9.18 -2.11
CA LEU A 134 -7.86 10.10 -1.41
C LEU A 134 -7.46 10.26 0.06
N HIS A 135 -7.14 9.16 0.74
CA HIS A 135 -6.64 9.19 2.12
C HIS A 135 -5.34 10.00 2.24
N ASP A 136 -4.42 9.87 1.28
CA ASP A 136 -3.18 10.67 1.23
C ASP A 136 -3.46 12.18 1.08
N ALA A 137 -4.54 12.55 0.37
CA ALA A 137 -4.99 13.92 0.16
C ALA A 137 -5.97 14.45 1.25
N GLY A 138 -6.09 13.78 2.40
CA GLY A 138 -6.97 14.25 3.48
C GLY A 138 -8.46 14.01 3.27
N LYS A 139 -8.84 13.17 2.30
CA LYS A 139 -10.25 12.86 1.98
C LYS A 139 -10.60 11.42 2.32
N THR A 140 -11.84 11.20 2.72
CA THR A 140 -12.34 9.84 2.98
C THR A 140 -12.52 9.06 1.67
N GLY A 141 -12.41 7.73 1.72
CA GLY A 141 -12.65 6.87 0.55
C GLY A 141 -14.05 7.04 -0.08
N MET A 142 -15.03 7.58 0.65
CA MET A 142 -16.38 7.84 0.13
C MET A 142 -16.40 8.86 -1.01
N TRP A 143 -15.39 9.73 -1.13
CA TRP A 143 -15.30 10.66 -2.24
C TRP A 143 -15.18 9.95 -3.60
N TYR A 144 -14.82 8.67 -3.64
CA TYR A 144 -14.88 7.86 -4.86
C TYR A 144 -16.30 7.79 -5.46
N PHE A 145 -17.35 7.74 -4.63
CA PHE A 145 -18.74 7.61 -5.09
C PHE A 145 -19.24 8.81 -5.89
N ILE A 146 -18.55 9.96 -5.84
CA ILE A 146 -18.88 11.12 -6.68
C ILE A 146 -18.70 10.79 -8.16
N ASN A 147 -17.90 9.78 -8.51
CA ASN A 147 -17.75 9.31 -9.89
C ASN A 147 -19.07 8.78 -10.50
N PHE A 148 -20.09 8.47 -9.68
CA PHE A 148 -21.44 8.12 -10.15
C PHE A 148 -22.25 9.33 -10.66
N ILE A 149 -21.78 10.55 -10.44
CA ILE A 149 -22.37 11.77 -11.02
C ILE A 149 -21.77 11.97 -12.42
N PRO A 150 -22.57 11.85 -13.51
CA PRO A 150 -22.06 11.96 -14.87
C PRO A 150 -21.40 13.32 -15.12
N LEU A 151 -20.34 13.33 -15.94
CA LEU A 151 -19.55 14.50 -16.36
C LEU A 151 -18.80 15.21 -15.22
N ILE A 152 -19.52 15.74 -14.24
CA ILE A 152 -18.97 16.58 -13.16
C ILE A 152 -18.25 15.71 -12.12
N GLY A 153 -18.76 14.51 -11.83
CA GLY A 153 -18.23 13.64 -10.80
C GLY A 153 -16.77 13.24 -11.03
N GLY A 154 -16.45 12.85 -12.27
CA GLY A 154 -15.09 12.52 -12.67
C GLY A 154 -14.13 13.71 -12.57
N LEU A 155 -14.59 14.92 -12.90
CA LEU A 155 -13.77 16.14 -12.80
C LEU A 155 -13.46 16.51 -11.35
N ILE A 156 -14.44 16.40 -10.45
CA ILE A 156 -14.24 16.61 -9.01
C ILE A 156 -13.25 15.57 -8.47
N LEU A 157 -13.47 14.29 -8.78
CA LEU A 157 -12.57 13.23 -8.31
C LEU A 157 -11.15 13.45 -8.83
N LEU A 158 -10.99 13.79 -10.10
CA LEU A 158 -9.70 14.12 -10.70
C LEU A 158 -9.00 15.26 -9.95
N PHE A 159 -9.72 16.35 -9.65
CA PHE A 159 -9.17 17.46 -8.87
C PHE A 159 -8.67 16.99 -7.50
N LEU A 160 -9.46 16.17 -6.78
CA LEU A 160 -9.08 15.64 -5.47
C LEU A 160 -7.82 14.75 -5.55
N LEU A 161 -7.67 13.96 -6.61
CA LEU A 161 -6.53 13.07 -6.81
C LEU A 161 -5.22 13.82 -7.12
N VAL A 162 -5.30 15.07 -7.60
CA VAL A 162 -4.15 15.94 -7.85
C VAL A 162 -3.74 16.74 -6.61
N MET A 163 -4.61 16.92 -5.60
CA MET A 163 -4.33 17.73 -4.41
C MET A 163 -3.04 17.32 -3.67
N PRO A 164 -2.37 18.25 -2.96
CA PRO A 164 -1.18 17.90 -2.18
C PRO A 164 -1.51 16.90 -1.08
N TYR A 165 -0.45 16.25 -0.59
CA TYR A 165 -0.53 15.48 0.63
C TYR A 165 -0.99 16.37 1.77
N GLU A 166 -1.85 15.83 2.62
CA GLU A 166 -2.30 16.49 3.84
C GLU A 166 -2.17 15.52 5.01
N ARG A 167 -1.38 15.87 6.03
CA ARG A 167 -1.19 15.03 7.21
C ARG A 167 -2.52 14.88 7.95
N ASN A 168 -2.98 13.65 8.11
CA ASN A 168 -4.29 13.32 8.68
C ASN A 168 -4.24 11.98 9.44
N MET A 169 -5.39 11.53 9.95
CA MET A 169 -5.50 10.28 10.71
C MET A 169 -5.07 9.03 9.93
N TYR A 170 -5.38 8.94 8.62
CA TYR A 170 -4.99 7.81 7.78
C TYR A 170 -3.47 7.72 7.63
N ASN A 171 -2.81 8.86 7.49
CA ASN A 171 -1.35 8.94 7.44
C ASN A 171 -0.72 8.49 8.76
N LYS A 172 -1.24 8.95 9.90
CA LYS A 172 -0.74 8.54 11.24
C LYS A 172 -0.89 7.04 11.48
N GLU A 173 -2.02 6.47 11.09
CA GLU A 173 -2.27 5.03 11.23
C GLU A 173 -1.34 4.22 10.31
N PHE A 174 -1.12 4.71 9.10
CA PHE A 174 -0.16 4.12 8.18
C PHE A 174 1.29 4.18 8.72
N GLU A 175 1.72 5.32 9.23
CA GLU A 175 3.02 5.53 9.88
C GLU A 175 3.25 4.49 10.99
N LYS A 176 2.28 4.32 11.90
CA LYS A 176 2.32 3.29 12.95
C LYS A 176 2.49 1.88 12.37
N SER A 177 1.73 1.55 11.33
CA SER A 177 1.81 0.22 10.68
C SER A 177 3.16 -0.07 10.02
N VAL A 178 3.88 0.96 9.56
CA VAL A 178 5.21 0.81 8.97
C VAL A 178 6.26 0.68 10.07
N ALA A 179 6.17 1.51 11.11
CA ALA A 179 7.08 1.44 12.26
C ALA A 179 7.07 0.04 12.90
N HIS A 180 5.89 -0.55 13.12
CA HIS A 180 5.78 -1.91 13.65
C HIS A 180 6.43 -2.96 12.74
N ARG A 181 6.21 -2.90 11.42
CA ARG A 181 6.83 -3.85 10.47
C ARG A 181 8.36 -3.77 10.44
N ASN A 182 8.91 -2.56 10.47
CA ASN A 182 10.37 -2.40 10.48
C ASN A 182 10.98 -2.98 11.75
N ILE A 183 10.32 -2.82 12.90
CA ILE A 183 10.75 -3.45 14.17
C ILE A 183 10.74 -4.98 14.04
N ASP A 184 9.67 -5.56 13.51
CA ASP A 184 9.57 -7.01 13.32
C ASP A 184 10.66 -7.56 12.38
N ASP A 185 10.99 -6.83 11.31
CA ASP A 185 12.06 -7.21 10.39
C ASP A 185 13.43 -7.20 11.08
N HIS A 186 13.75 -6.18 11.89
CA HIS A 186 15.01 -6.11 12.63
C HIS A 186 15.14 -7.25 13.66
N VAL A 187 14.07 -7.58 14.38
CA VAL A 187 14.05 -8.70 15.34
C VAL A 187 14.31 -10.05 14.65
N ASN A 188 13.91 -10.22 13.39
CA ASN A 188 14.05 -11.48 12.66
C ASN A 188 15.47 -11.73 12.12
N TYR A 189 16.32 -10.71 12.04
CA TYR A 189 17.74 -10.87 11.65
C TYR A 189 18.66 -11.15 12.85
N ASP A 190 18.16 -10.98 14.07
CA ASP A 190 18.92 -11.14 15.32
C ASP A 190 18.74 -12.53 15.98
N ILE A 191 18.23 -13.53 15.23
CA ILE A 191 18.01 -14.93 15.69
C ILE A 191 18.94 -15.90 14.97
#